data_AF-A0A5B1AU96-F1
#
_entry.id   AF-A0A5B1AU96-F1
#
_cell.length_a   1.000
_cell.length_b   1.000
_cell.length_c   1.000
_cell.angle_alpha   90.00
_cell.angle_beta   90.00
_cell.angle_gamma   90.00
#
_symmetry.space_group_name_H-M   'P 1'
#
loop_
_entity.id
_entity.type
_entity.pdbx_description
1 polymer ?
#
loop_
_entity_poly.entity_id
_entity_poly.type
_entity_poly.pdbx_seq_one_letter_code
_entity_poly.pdbx_strand_id
1 'polypeptide(L)'
;MGVPAAQAPATDDVWQIGAWNSLFAHNSNAGLPMPLMHTVDLNAVAIDTGEGPQLHAEWTWATSKLDQDQIARVSKLWFAALRGICAHVGSGGGGLTPSDVVPAQVTQRQIDEIERQY
;
A
#
# COMPACT_ATOMS: atom_id res chain seq x y z
N MET A 1 -22.76 1.15 -12.56
CA MET A 1 -24.03 1.71 -13.08
C MET A 1 -24.57 2.62 -11.98
N GLY A 2 -24.62 3.95 -12.22
CA GLY A 2 -24.67 4.97 -11.17
C GLY A 2 -26.05 5.61 -10.94
N VAL A 3 -26.20 6.30 -9.81
CA VAL A 3 -27.37 7.12 -9.45
C VAL A 3 -26.85 8.49 -9.00
N PRO A 4 -27.45 9.63 -9.42
CA PRO A 4 -26.90 10.94 -9.12
C PRO A 4 -27.31 11.40 -7.70
N ALA A 5 -26.36 11.94 -6.94
CA ALA A 5 -26.65 12.66 -5.71
C ALA A 5 -26.89 14.14 -6.03
N ALA A 6 -27.90 14.71 -5.37
CA ALA A 6 -28.39 16.06 -5.57
C ALA A 6 -27.30 17.13 -5.42
N GLN A 7 -27.37 18.12 -6.32
CA GLN A 7 -26.49 19.29 -6.36
C GLN A 7 -26.68 20.16 -5.11
N ALA A 8 -25.62 20.39 -4.36
CA ALA A 8 -25.49 21.46 -3.36
C ALA A 8 -24.29 22.34 -3.75
N PRO A 9 -24.32 23.65 -3.43
CA PRO A 9 -23.60 24.68 -4.18
C PRO A 9 -22.07 24.60 -4.00
N ALA A 10 -21.37 24.97 -5.07
CA ALA A 10 -19.93 24.99 -5.19
C ALA A 10 -19.25 25.79 -4.08
N THR A 11 -18.46 25.11 -3.27
CA THR A 11 -17.31 25.69 -2.58
C THR A 11 -16.07 25.10 -3.25
N ASP A 12 -15.44 25.89 -4.13
CA ASP A 12 -14.17 25.54 -4.75
C ASP A 12 -13.11 25.43 -3.64
N ASP A 13 -12.77 24.19 -3.25
CA ASP A 13 -11.53 23.69 -2.61
C ASP A 13 -11.72 22.55 -1.58
N VAL A 14 -12.89 21.89 -1.52
CA VAL A 14 -13.09 20.80 -0.54
C VAL A 14 -13.08 19.42 -1.20
N TRP A 15 -12.03 18.67 -0.92
CA TRP A 15 -11.79 17.29 -1.33
C TRP A 15 -12.82 16.30 -0.80
N GLN A 16 -13.39 15.45 -1.66
CA GLN A 16 -14.40 14.44 -1.30
C GLN A 16 -13.94 13.00 -1.55
N ILE A 17 -14.30 12.10 -0.64
CA ILE A 17 -14.06 10.64 -0.76
C ILE A 17 -15.07 10.04 -1.75
N GLY A 18 -14.57 9.40 -2.81
CA GLY A 18 -15.41 8.62 -3.74
C GLY A 18 -15.88 7.32 -3.09
N ALA A 19 -17.20 7.14 -2.99
CA ALA A 19 -17.80 6.00 -2.32
C ALA A 19 -17.95 4.77 -3.23
N TRP A 20 -17.26 3.68 -2.91
CA TRP A 20 -17.76 2.32 -3.15
C TRP A 20 -17.16 1.30 -2.15
N ASN A 21 -18.05 0.73 -1.31
CA ASN A 21 -17.94 -0.53 -0.56
C ASN A 21 -16.96 -0.67 0.62
N SER A 22 -17.18 0.16 1.65
CA SER A 22 -17.69 -0.20 2.99
C SER A 22 -17.31 -1.52 3.71
N LEU A 23 -16.27 -2.26 3.31
CA LEU A 23 -15.72 -3.37 4.09
C LEU A 23 -14.58 -2.90 5.00
N PHE A 24 -13.78 -1.92 4.55
CA PHE A 24 -12.66 -1.34 5.30
C PHE A 24 -12.98 0.01 5.95
N ALA A 25 -14.17 0.56 5.68
CA ALA A 25 -14.68 1.77 6.33
C ALA A 25 -15.30 1.50 7.72
N HIS A 26 -14.84 0.48 8.45
CA HIS A 26 -15.06 0.41 9.90
C HIS A 26 -14.09 1.38 10.62
N ASN A 27 -14.00 2.61 10.13
CA ASN A 27 -13.68 3.73 10.99
C ASN A 27 -15.02 4.35 11.40
N SER A 28 -15.17 4.73 12.67
CA SER A 28 -16.41 5.30 13.19
C SER A 28 -16.75 6.70 12.61
N ASN A 29 -16.10 7.09 11.52
CA ASN A 29 -16.16 8.40 10.88
C ASN A 29 -16.79 8.36 9.47
N ALA A 30 -17.42 7.24 9.09
CA ALA A 30 -18.13 7.10 7.82
C ALA A 30 -19.16 8.24 7.61
N GLY A 31 -18.77 9.27 6.86
CA GLY A 31 -19.63 10.39 6.47
C GLY A 31 -19.08 11.78 6.77
N LEU A 32 -17.99 11.92 7.55
CA LEU A 32 -17.36 13.24 7.77
C LEU A 32 -16.18 13.43 6.80
N PRO A 33 -16.17 14.50 5.98
CA PRO A 33 -15.02 14.82 5.16
C PRO A 33 -13.84 15.20 6.07
N MET A 34 -12.85 14.31 6.17
CA MET A 34 -11.60 14.55 6.88
C MET A 34 -10.56 15.09 5.89
N PRO A 35 -9.80 16.13 6.24
CA PRO A 35 -8.73 16.61 5.39
C PRO A 35 -7.68 15.51 5.17
N LEU A 36 -7.28 15.31 3.92
CA LEU A 36 -6.17 14.43 3.56
C LEU A 36 -4.85 15.03 4.07
N MET A 37 -4.15 14.33 4.95
CA MET A 37 -2.84 14.76 5.48
C MET A 37 -1.72 14.67 4.43
N HIS A 38 -1.94 13.90 3.36
CA HIS A 38 -0.97 13.60 2.31
C HIS A 38 -1.63 13.64 0.92
N THR A 39 -0.82 13.81 -0.13
CA THR A 39 -1.31 13.83 -1.53
C THR A 39 -1.82 12.47 -2.00
N VAL A 40 -1.20 11.39 -1.52
CA VAL A 40 -1.60 9.99 -1.74
C VAL A 40 -1.45 9.25 -0.42
N ASP A 41 -2.40 8.38 -0.13
CA ASP A 41 -2.36 7.40 0.94
C ASP A 41 -2.61 6.01 0.33
N LEU A 42 -1.82 5.02 0.78
CA LEU A 42 -1.93 3.63 0.40
C LEU A 42 -2.05 2.79 1.68
N ASN A 43 -3.20 2.14 1.86
CA ASN A 43 -3.38 1.13 2.88
C ASN A 43 -3.34 -0.26 2.22
N ALA A 44 -2.59 -1.20 2.79
CA ALA A 44 -2.51 -2.56 2.27
C ALA A 44 -2.59 -3.60 3.38
N VAL A 45 -3.34 -4.67 3.13
CA VAL A 45 -3.57 -5.76 4.09
C VAL A 45 -3.52 -7.11 3.37
N ALA A 46 -2.88 -8.10 4.00
CA ALA A 46 -2.99 -9.49 3.56
C ALA A 46 -4.23 -10.11 4.19
N ILE A 47 -5.13 -10.64 3.36
CA ILE A 47 -6.37 -11.29 3.79
C ILE A 47 -6.24 -12.78 3.49
N ASP A 48 -6.40 -13.61 4.50
CA ASP A 48 -6.46 -15.06 4.31
C ASP A 48 -7.74 -15.45 3.57
N THR A 49 -7.59 -16.15 2.45
CA THR A 49 -8.69 -16.69 1.65
C THR A 49 -8.57 -18.21 1.54
N GLY A 50 -9.59 -18.87 0.99
CA GLY A 50 -9.52 -20.32 0.70
C GLY A 50 -8.39 -20.70 -0.27
N GLU A 51 -7.85 -19.75 -1.03
CA GLU A 51 -6.74 -19.93 -1.97
C GLU A 51 -5.39 -19.48 -1.38
N GLY A 52 -5.36 -19.08 -0.10
CA GLY A 52 -4.19 -18.53 0.59
C GLY A 52 -4.29 -17.02 0.84
N PRO A 53 -3.23 -16.40 1.40
CA PRO A 53 -3.20 -14.97 1.70
C PRO A 53 -3.18 -14.14 0.40
N GLN A 54 -4.10 -13.18 0.30
CA GLN A 54 -4.19 -12.25 -0.83
C GLN A 54 -3.97 -10.81 -0.36
N LEU A 55 -3.08 -10.10 -1.04
CA LEU A 55 -2.79 -8.69 -0.75
C LEU A 55 -3.89 -7.81 -1.34
N HIS A 56 -4.61 -7.11 -0.48
CA HIS A 56 -5.54 -6.04 -0.84
C HIS A 56 -4.89 -4.69 -0.58
N ALA A 57 -5.08 -3.76 -1.53
CA ALA A 57 -4.53 -2.42 -1.47
C ALA A 57 -5.61 -1.39 -1.81
N GLU A 58 -5.76 -0.39 -0.95
CA GLU A 58 -6.67 0.75 -1.09
C GLU A 58 -5.86 2.03 -1.28
N TRP A 59 -6.24 2.81 -2.29
CA TRP A 59 -5.59 4.06 -2.63
C TRP A 59 -6.55 5.21 -2.40
N THR A 60 -6.13 6.21 -1.61
CA THR A 60 -6.82 7.49 -1.48
C THR A 60 -5.91 8.59 -1.99
N TRP A 61 -6.44 9.55 -2.74
CA TRP A 61 -5.62 10.63 -3.28
C TRP A 61 -6.38 11.94 -3.44
N ALA A 62 -5.61 13.02 -3.49
CA ALA A 62 -6.08 14.36 -3.77
C ALA A 62 -6.25 14.57 -5.29
N THR A 63 -7.49 14.43 -5.81
CA THR A 63 -7.91 14.57 -7.24
C THR A 63 -7.51 15.84 -8.06
N SER A 64 -7.13 16.95 -7.44
CA SER A 64 -6.62 18.24 -7.93
C SER A 64 -5.09 18.29 -7.97
N LYS A 65 -4.44 17.32 -7.34
CA LYS A 65 -3.00 17.08 -7.47
C LYS A 65 -2.72 15.90 -8.38
N LEU A 66 -3.57 14.87 -8.34
CA LEU A 66 -3.40 13.64 -9.09
C LEU A 66 -4.70 13.16 -9.72
N ASP A 67 -4.63 12.78 -10.99
CA ASP A 67 -5.73 12.11 -11.67
C ASP A 67 -5.68 10.58 -11.47
N GLN A 68 -6.73 9.91 -11.96
CA GLN A 68 -6.88 8.47 -11.86
C GLN A 68 -5.80 7.71 -12.65
N ASP A 69 -5.34 8.24 -13.78
CA ASP A 69 -4.33 7.57 -14.63
C ASP A 69 -2.96 7.59 -13.96
N GLN A 70 -2.63 8.68 -13.26
CA GLN A 70 -1.43 8.80 -12.46
C GLN A 70 -1.43 7.78 -11.31
N ILE A 71 -2.53 7.66 -10.56
CA ILE A 71 -2.64 6.66 -9.48
C ILE A 71 -2.63 5.23 -10.02
N ALA A 72 -3.30 4.98 -11.16
CA ALA A 72 -3.26 3.67 -11.81
C ALA A 72 -1.85 3.29 -12.24
N ARG A 73 -1.04 4.26 -12.71
CA ARG A 73 0.36 4.04 -13.04
C ARG A 73 1.18 3.71 -11.79
N VAL A 74 1.02 4.46 -10.70
CA VAL A 74 1.72 4.19 -9.43
C VAL A 74 1.35 2.81 -8.90
N SER A 75 0.06 2.46 -8.90
CA SER A 75 -0.43 1.13 -8.50
C SER A 75 0.24 0.01 -9.30
N LYS A 76 0.29 0.13 -10.63
CA LYS A 76 0.98 -0.85 -11.50
C LYS A 76 2.47 -0.98 -11.17
N LEU A 77 3.17 0.14 -10.96
CA LEU A 77 4.59 0.14 -10.61
C LEU A 77 4.84 -0.46 -9.23
N TRP A 78 3.99 -0.17 -8.26
CA TRP A 78 4.07 -0.74 -6.91
C TRP A 78 3.92 -2.26 -6.93
N PHE A 79 2.91 -2.78 -7.63
CA PHE A 79 2.76 -4.23 -7.80
C PHE A 79 3.91 -4.87 -8.60
N ALA A 80 4.49 -4.16 -9.58
CA ALA A 80 5.67 -4.63 -10.30
C ALA A 80 6.88 -4.71 -9.37
N ALA A 81 7.09 -3.72 -8.51
CA ALA A 81 8.14 -3.72 -7.50
C ALA A 81 7.96 -4.87 -6.50
N LEU A 82 6.75 -5.10 -6.00
CA LEU A 82 6.46 -6.24 -5.11
C LEU A 82 6.76 -7.59 -5.76
N ARG A 83 6.35 -7.79 -7.03
CA ARG A 83 6.73 -9.00 -7.78
C ARG A 83 8.24 -9.13 -7.94
N GLY A 84 8.94 -8.02 -8.18
CA GLY A 84 10.40 -7.98 -8.23
C GLY A 84 11.05 -8.41 -6.91
N ILE A 85 10.52 -7.94 -5.77
CA ILE A 85 10.96 -8.34 -4.43
C ILE A 85 10.70 -9.83 -4.20
N CYS A 86 9.51 -10.33 -4.52
CA CYS A 86 9.19 -11.76 -4.40
C CYS A 86 10.11 -12.63 -5.26
N ALA A 87 10.40 -12.22 -6.49
CA ALA A 87 11.32 -12.93 -7.37
C ALA A 87 12.76 -12.91 -6.83
N HIS A 88 13.22 -11.78 -6.31
CA HIS A 88 14.53 -11.67 -5.67
C HIS A 88 14.63 -12.62 -4.47
N VAL A 89 13.62 -12.63 -3.59
CA VAL A 89 13.58 -13.53 -2.44
C VAL A 89 13.52 -15.00 -2.87
N GLY A 90 12.68 -15.33 -3.85
CA GLY A 90 12.58 -16.68 -4.40
C GLY A 90 13.87 -17.19 -5.06
N SER A 91 14.77 -16.28 -5.46
CA SER A 91 16.11 -16.61 -5.99
C SER A 91 17.20 -16.74 -4.92
N GLY A 92 16.83 -16.73 -3.64
CA GLY A 92 17.78 -16.75 -2.51
C GLY A 92 18.25 -15.37 -2.07
N GLY A 93 17.55 -14.30 -2.50
CA GLY A 93 17.69 -12.97 -1.92
C GLY A 93 16.89 -12.83 -0.62
N GLY A 94 17.15 -11.75 0.13
CA GLY A 94 16.62 -11.61 1.50
C GLY A 94 17.41 -12.47 2.50
N GLY A 95 17.47 -12.00 3.74
CA GLY A 95 18.37 -12.53 4.77
C GLY A 95 18.88 -11.38 5.63
N LEU A 96 19.58 -11.69 6.72
CA LEU A 96 20.16 -10.65 7.55
C LEU A 96 21.26 -9.93 6.78
N THR A 97 21.29 -8.61 6.92
CA THR A 97 22.40 -7.76 6.48
C THR A 97 23.25 -7.39 7.69
N PRO A 98 24.53 -7.00 7.52
CA PRO A 98 25.35 -6.48 8.60
C PRO A 98 24.70 -5.34 9.39
N SER A 99 23.85 -4.53 8.74
CA SER A 99 23.08 -3.46 9.38
C SER A 99 22.03 -3.95 10.37
N ASP A 100 21.52 -5.18 10.23
CA ASP A 100 20.46 -5.73 11.08
C ASP A 100 20.98 -6.24 12.43
N VAL A 101 22.31 -6.41 12.55
CA VAL A 101 22.96 -7.08 13.70
C VAL A 101 24.00 -6.18 14.38
N VAL A 102 23.91 -4.87 14.20
CA VAL A 102 24.73 -3.90 14.94
C VAL A 102 24.50 -4.07 16.45
N PRO A 103 25.55 -4.16 17.28
CA PRO A 103 26.96 -3.83 17.02
C PRO A 103 27.88 -5.02 16.73
N ALA A 104 27.36 -6.19 16.35
CA ALA A 104 28.13 -7.44 16.23
C ALA A 104 29.30 -7.40 15.22
N GLN A 105 29.41 -6.36 14.37
CA GLN A 105 30.48 -6.17 13.38
C GLN A 105 30.77 -7.42 12.53
N VAL A 106 29.71 -8.12 12.11
CA VAL A 106 29.80 -9.30 11.25
C VAL A 106 29.69 -8.92 9.78
N THR A 107 30.39 -9.65 8.93
CA THR A 107 30.29 -9.52 7.47
C THR A 107 29.12 -10.33 6.92
N GLN A 108 28.62 -9.96 5.73
CA GLN A 108 27.58 -10.73 5.04
C GLN A 108 27.98 -12.21 4.88
N ARG A 109 29.25 -12.49 4.55
CA ARG A 109 29.75 -13.86 4.40
C ARG A 109 29.62 -14.68 5.70
N GLN A 110 29.87 -14.07 6.85
CA GLN A 110 29.71 -14.74 8.15
C GLN A 110 28.24 -15.01 8.47
N ILE A 111 27.35 -14.07 8.12
CA ILE A 111 25.90 -14.27 8.23
C ILE A 111 25.47 -15.45 7.36
N ASP A 112 25.85 -15.46 6.08
CA ASP A 112 25.50 -16.52 5.14
C ASP A 112 26.08 -17.89 5.57
N GLU A 113 27.26 -17.92 6.20
CA GLU A 113 27.85 -19.14 6.76
C GLU A 113 27.04 -19.69 7.94
N ILE A 114 26.52 -18.81 8.81
CA ILE A 114 25.71 -19.17 9.97
C ILE A 114 24.32 -19.66 9.52
N GLU A 115 23.67 -18.95 8.60
CA GLU A 115 22.35 -19.33 8.04
C GLU A 115 22.38 -20.67 7.27
N ARG A 116 23.57 -21.14 6.86
CA ARG A 116 23.74 -22.49 6.27
C ARG A 116 23.97 -23.58 7.32
N GLN A 117 24.44 -23.22 8.52
CA GLN A 117 24.74 -24.17 9.59
C GLN A 117 23.53 -24.47 10.49
N TYR A 118 22.53 -23.59 10.52
CA TYR A 118 21.34 -23.67 11.35
C TYR A 118 20.07 -23.51 10.51
#